data_AF-A0A0N1H7N1-F1
#
_entry.id   AF-A0A0N1H7N1-F1
#
_cell.length_a   1.000
_cell.length_b   1.000
_cell.length_c   1.000
_cell.angle_alpha   90.00
_cell.angle_beta   90.00
_cell.angle_gamma   90.00
#
_symmetry.space_group_name_H-M   'P 1'
#
loop_
_entity.id
_entity.type
_entity.pdbx_description
1 polymer ?
#
loop_
_entity_poly.entity_id
_entity_poly.type
_entity_poly.pdbx_seq_one_letter_code
_entity_poly.pdbx_strand_id
1 'polypeptide(L)'
;MEYDFSHLREPVGANGEELIIEYPSRRGEKVKGRPKPKNAPVSGGSAATSTTGKDAPASKTRTTGNTHPRKQPFKSQVSYDGYPDATAPVPPELTLYEVCQKMPNSLRENTLQAFLQAEWSANELFTCLPTDVQDILKARPGKDKTMIYQKRLERMKKDLEAKGELQALMAAPKLRADGRPNYVKRGNIRRS
;
A
#
# COMPACT_ATOMS: atom_id res chain seq x y z
N MET A 1 33.51 -32.69 4.33
CA MET A 1 33.90 -31.51 3.55
C MET A 1 33.49 -30.30 4.37
N GLU A 2 34.41 -29.78 5.17
CA GLU A 2 34.24 -28.52 5.88
C GLU A 2 34.56 -27.39 4.88
N TYR A 3 33.61 -26.47 4.71
CA TYR A 3 33.82 -25.27 3.91
C TYR A 3 34.38 -24.18 4.82
N ASP A 4 35.61 -23.77 4.54
CA ASP A 4 36.32 -22.67 5.20
C ASP A 4 35.87 -21.33 4.58
N PHE A 5 35.31 -20.45 5.41
CA PHE A 5 34.76 -19.14 5.02
C PHE A 5 35.67 -17.96 5.44
N SER A 6 36.94 -18.21 5.78
CA SER A 6 37.91 -17.18 6.21
C SER A 6 38.30 -16.14 5.15
N HIS A 7 37.58 -16.08 4.03
CA HIS A 7 37.91 -15.30 2.83
C HIS A 7 36.93 -14.14 2.61
N LEU A 8 35.88 -14.01 3.45
CA LEU A 8 34.97 -12.87 3.44
C LEU A 8 35.71 -11.63 3.98
N ARG A 9 36.59 -11.10 3.13
CA ARG A 9 37.26 -9.82 3.27
C ARG A 9 36.22 -8.72 3.34
N GLU A 10 36.33 -7.92 4.40
CA GLU A 10 35.63 -6.65 4.53
C GLU A 10 35.98 -5.73 3.33
N PRO A 11 35.01 -4.96 2.82
CA PRO A 11 35.28 -4.01 1.74
C PRO A 11 36.16 -2.87 2.26
N VAL A 12 37.46 -2.95 1.96
CA VAL A 12 38.42 -1.87 2.19
C VAL A 12 38.23 -0.81 1.10
N GLY A 13 38.03 0.45 1.49
CA GLY A 13 37.98 1.57 0.56
C GLY A 13 39.29 1.70 -0.23
N ALA A 14 39.26 2.33 -1.40
CA ALA A 14 40.39 2.40 -2.33
C ALA A 14 41.69 3.04 -1.77
N ASN A 15 41.66 3.59 -0.55
CA ASN A 15 42.78 4.24 0.12
C ASN A 15 43.14 3.61 1.48
N GLY A 16 42.55 2.48 1.88
CA GLY A 16 42.91 1.80 3.14
C GLY A 16 42.35 2.43 4.43
N GLU A 17 41.45 3.40 4.35
CA GLU A 17 40.79 4.01 5.52
C GLU A 17 39.38 3.45 5.74
N GLU A 18 39.00 3.24 7.01
CA GLU A 18 37.68 2.79 7.43
C GLU A 18 36.59 3.81 7.06
N LEU A 19 35.56 3.35 6.34
CA LEU A 19 34.38 4.15 6.01
C LEU A 19 33.49 4.30 7.26
N ILE A 20 33.69 5.39 8.00
CA ILE A 20 32.77 5.83 9.06
C ILE A 20 31.51 6.39 8.37
N ILE A 21 30.45 5.59 8.32
CA ILE A 21 29.13 6.05 7.84
C ILE A 21 28.42 6.75 9.01
N GLU A 22 28.65 8.05 9.12
CA GLU A 22 27.94 8.91 10.08
C GLU A 22 26.54 9.24 9.53
N TYR A 23 25.50 8.66 10.13
CA TYR A 23 24.11 8.97 9.78
C TYR A 23 23.65 10.26 10.50
N PRO A 24 23.25 11.33 9.78
CA PRO A 24 22.69 12.51 10.43
C PRO A 24 21.29 12.21 11.00
N SER A 25 21.21 12.22 12.34
CA SER A 25 19.99 12.14 13.13
C SER A 25 19.09 13.36 12.91
N ARG A 26 18.03 13.22 12.09
CA ARG A 26 16.95 14.22 11.99
C ARG A 26 15.93 14.03 13.12
N ARG A 27 16.27 14.46 14.33
CA ARG A 27 15.28 14.67 15.41
C ARG A 27 14.97 16.16 15.59
N GLY A 28 13.87 16.58 14.97
CA GLY A 28 12.85 17.45 15.56
C GLY A 28 13.31 18.77 16.16
N GLU A 29 13.63 19.74 15.31
CA GLU A 29 13.70 21.15 15.68
C GLU A 29 12.27 21.68 15.88
N LYS A 30 11.88 21.94 17.14
CA LYS A 30 10.57 22.51 17.49
C LYS A 30 10.59 24.01 17.27
N VAL A 31 10.05 24.44 16.13
CA VAL A 31 9.84 25.86 15.83
C VAL A 31 8.75 26.43 16.73
N LYS A 32 9.10 27.50 17.43
CA LYS A 32 8.34 28.26 18.42
C LYS A 32 7.39 29.23 17.71
N GLY A 33 6.09 29.18 18.01
CA GLY A 33 5.20 30.34 17.83
C GLY A 33 3.91 30.10 17.08
N ARG A 34 2.79 30.07 17.81
CA ARG A 34 1.54 30.68 17.33
C ARG A 34 0.75 31.25 18.52
N PRO A 35 0.31 32.52 18.46
CA PRO A 35 -0.34 33.18 19.59
C PRO A 35 -1.77 32.66 19.82
N LYS A 36 -2.18 32.65 21.09
CA LYS A 36 -3.54 32.29 21.53
C LYS A 36 -4.57 33.34 21.06
N PRO A 37 -5.73 32.95 20.52
CA PRO A 37 -6.85 33.88 20.36
C PRO A 37 -7.59 34.10 21.70
N LYS A 38 -7.89 35.37 21.99
CA LYS A 38 -8.84 35.83 23.00
C LYS A 38 -10.27 35.68 22.46
N ASN A 39 -11.18 35.10 23.25
CA ASN A 39 -12.41 35.76 23.73
C ASN A 39 -13.34 34.75 24.43
N ALA A 40 -13.99 35.28 25.47
CA ALA A 40 -14.81 34.64 26.49
C ALA A 40 -16.17 34.12 25.94
N PRO A 41 -17.04 33.46 26.76
CA PRO A 41 -17.83 34.25 27.72
C PRO A 41 -18.26 33.54 29.03
N VAL A 42 -18.72 34.39 29.96
CA VAL A 42 -19.76 34.23 31.00
C VAL A 42 -19.69 33.17 32.12
N SER A 43 -19.41 33.70 33.32
CA SER A 43 -20.21 33.64 34.56
C SER A 43 -20.91 32.34 35.00
N GLY A 44 -20.58 31.90 36.21
CA GLY A 44 -21.43 31.02 37.02
C GLY A 44 -20.66 30.36 38.15
N GLY A 45 -20.38 31.09 39.22
CA GLY A 45 -19.71 30.57 40.40
C GLY A 45 -20.59 29.64 41.24
N SER A 46 -19.94 28.66 41.87
CA SER A 46 -20.21 28.26 43.25
C SER A 46 -18.97 27.58 43.84
N ALA A 47 -18.64 28.02 45.05
CA ALA A 47 -17.43 27.78 45.84
C ALA A 47 -17.35 26.34 46.41
N ALA A 48 -16.16 25.73 46.51
CA ALA A 48 -15.37 25.47 47.74
C ALA A 48 -15.87 24.25 48.58
N THR A 49 -15.08 23.40 49.27
CA THR A 49 -13.69 23.45 49.76
C THR A 49 -13.19 22.02 50.11
N SER A 50 -11.89 21.76 49.89
CA SER A 50 -10.92 20.95 50.69
C SER A 50 -11.28 19.60 51.33
N THR A 51 -10.44 18.59 51.09
CA THR A 51 -9.67 17.95 52.19
C THR A 51 -8.40 17.24 51.71
N THR A 52 -7.35 17.42 52.48
CA THR A 52 -5.96 16.93 52.41
C THR A 52 -5.77 15.45 52.75
N GLY A 53 -4.74 14.82 52.20
CA GLY A 53 -4.12 13.59 52.73
C GLY A 53 -3.33 12.84 51.64
N LYS A 54 -2.00 12.99 51.58
CA LYS A 54 -0.97 12.17 52.26
C LYS A 54 -0.74 10.78 51.61
N ASP A 55 0.50 10.64 51.14
CA ASP A 55 1.34 9.42 51.08
C ASP A 55 1.28 8.43 49.90
N ALA A 56 2.52 8.13 49.45
CA ALA A 56 3.06 6.95 48.76
C ALA A 56 3.17 6.90 47.20
N PRO A 57 4.37 6.54 46.66
CA PRO A 57 4.66 6.49 45.24
C PRO A 57 4.31 5.12 44.64
N ALA A 58 3.17 5.04 43.95
CA ALA A 58 2.87 3.89 43.11
C ALA A 58 3.31 4.18 41.67
N SER A 59 4.37 3.51 41.25
CA SER A 59 4.84 3.42 39.86
C SER A 59 3.69 3.06 38.91
N LYS A 60 3.01 4.07 38.38
CA LYS A 60 2.12 3.94 37.24
C LYS A 60 2.99 3.74 36.01
N THR A 61 3.26 2.48 35.68
CA THR A 61 3.57 2.07 34.31
C THR A 61 2.45 2.59 33.42
N ARG A 62 2.69 3.73 32.77
CA ARG A 62 1.86 4.25 31.68
C ARG A 62 2.00 3.26 30.53
N THR A 63 1.17 2.22 30.53
CA THR A 63 0.81 1.51 29.31
C THR A 63 0.10 2.54 28.44
N THR A 64 0.87 3.23 27.61
CA THR A 64 0.34 4.01 26.49
C THR A 64 -0.20 3.00 25.49
N GLY A 65 -1.38 2.46 25.81
CA GLY A 65 -2.22 1.77 24.84
C GLY A 65 -2.44 2.76 23.71
N ASN A 66 -1.73 2.55 22.62
CA ASN A 66 -1.90 3.27 21.38
C ASN A 66 -3.20 2.75 20.76
N THR A 67 -4.32 3.07 21.41
CA THR A 67 -5.69 2.71 21.00
C THR A 67 -6.12 3.69 19.90
N HIS A 68 -5.34 3.74 18.83
CA HIS A 68 -5.93 4.04 17.55
C HIS A 68 -6.51 2.72 17.06
N PRO A 69 -7.83 2.63 16.75
CA PRO A 69 -8.33 1.46 16.07
C PRO A 69 -7.48 1.30 14.82
N ARG A 70 -6.69 0.21 14.77
CA ARG A 70 -5.92 -0.17 13.59
C ARG A 70 -6.92 -0.12 12.44
N LYS A 71 -6.76 0.87 11.54
CA LYS A 71 -7.68 1.08 10.42
C LYS A 71 -7.92 -0.30 9.83
N GLN A 72 -9.17 -0.76 9.88
CA GLN A 72 -9.52 -2.09 9.39
C GLN A 72 -8.90 -2.22 7.99
N PRO A 73 -8.13 -3.30 7.72
CA PRO A 73 -7.58 -3.50 6.40
C PRO A 73 -8.73 -3.35 5.40
N PHE A 74 -8.50 -2.57 4.35
CA PHE A 74 -9.53 -2.14 3.40
C PHE A 74 -10.19 -3.38 2.77
N LYS A 75 -11.24 -3.91 3.41
CA LYS A 75 -12.06 -5.03 2.94
C LYS A 75 -13.01 -4.53 1.86
N SER A 76 -12.47 -3.90 0.81
CA SER A 76 -13.23 -3.73 -0.43
C SER A 76 -13.04 -5.01 -1.25
N GLN A 77 -13.59 -6.09 -0.71
CA GLN A 77 -13.73 -7.34 -1.43
C GLN A 77 -14.96 -7.18 -2.33
N VAL A 78 -14.76 -6.54 -3.48
CA VAL A 78 -15.80 -6.47 -4.51
C VAL A 78 -15.78 -7.78 -5.26
N SER A 79 -16.84 -8.56 -5.08
CA SER A 79 -17.19 -9.72 -5.90
C SER A 79 -18.29 -9.32 -6.86
N TYR A 80 -18.23 -9.89 -8.07
CA TYR A 80 -19.23 -9.74 -9.11
C TYR A 80 -19.91 -11.09 -9.29
N ASP A 81 -21.25 -11.08 -9.25
CA ASP A 81 -22.06 -12.27 -9.44
C ASP A 81 -21.95 -12.77 -10.90
N GLY A 82 -22.05 -14.09 -11.10
CA GLY A 82 -21.91 -14.71 -12.43
C GLY A 82 -20.48 -14.97 -12.89
N TYR A 83 -19.47 -14.59 -12.11
CA TYR A 83 -18.06 -14.85 -12.40
C TYR A 83 -17.45 -15.86 -11.41
N PRO A 84 -16.39 -16.59 -11.81
CA PRO A 84 -15.69 -17.49 -10.91
C PRO A 84 -15.26 -16.79 -9.62
N ASP A 85 -15.20 -17.52 -8.51
CA ASP A 85 -14.78 -16.95 -7.24
C ASP A 85 -13.31 -16.48 -7.30
N ALA A 86 -12.94 -15.57 -6.41
CA ALA A 86 -11.59 -15.05 -6.32
C ALA A 86 -10.54 -16.12 -5.98
N THR A 87 -10.95 -17.25 -5.40
CA THR A 87 -10.09 -18.39 -5.10
C THR A 87 -9.91 -19.35 -6.29
N ALA A 88 -10.69 -19.17 -7.37
CA ALA A 88 -10.57 -20.02 -8.53
C ALA A 88 -9.19 -19.85 -9.19
N PRO A 89 -8.50 -20.96 -9.55
CA PRO A 89 -7.20 -20.88 -10.19
C PRO A 89 -7.34 -20.22 -11.57
N VAL A 90 -6.48 -19.23 -11.85
CA VAL A 90 -6.42 -18.54 -13.13
C VAL A 90 -5.63 -19.40 -14.12
N PRO A 91 -6.24 -19.90 -15.21
CA PRO A 91 -5.50 -20.70 -16.18
C PRO A 91 -4.30 -19.93 -16.76
N PRO A 92 -3.15 -20.60 -16.98
CA PRO A 92 -1.93 -19.96 -17.46
C PRO A 92 -2.04 -19.49 -18.91
N GLU A 93 -2.84 -20.20 -19.73
CA GLU A 93 -3.05 -19.91 -21.15
C GLU A 93 -3.83 -18.63 -21.43
N LEU A 94 -4.55 -18.10 -20.41
CA LEU A 94 -5.33 -16.89 -20.60
C LEU A 94 -4.43 -15.66 -20.66
N THR A 95 -4.72 -14.81 -21.63
CA THR A 95 -4.11 -13.48 -21.72
C THR A 95 -4.61 -12.57 -20.61
N LEU A 96 -3.87 -11.49 -20.29
CA LEU A 96 -4.30 -10.50 -19.29
C LEU A 96 -5.68 -9.92 -19.61
N TYR A 97 -5.94 -9.63 -20.89
CA TYR A 97 -7.26 -9.18 -21.36
C TYR A 97 -8.36 -10.21 -21.07
N GLU A 98 -8.13 -11.48 -21.39
CA GLU A 98 -9.12 -12.52 -21.14
C GLU A 98 -9.35 -12.77 -19.65
N VAL A 99 -8.32 -12.61 -18.80
CA VAL A 99 -8.49 -12.66 -17.35
C VAL A 99 -9.45 -11.57 -16.88
N CYS A 100 -9.34 -10.34 -17.40
CA CYS A 100 -10.28 -9.27 -17.10
C CYS A 100 -11.71 -9.63 -17.51
N GLN A 101 -11.89 -10.25 -18.67
CA GLN A 101 -13.21 -10.58 -19.23
C GLN A 101 -13.86 -11.78 -18.54
N LYS A 102 -13.10 -12.86 -18.31
CA LYS A 102 -13.63 -14.15 -17.83
C LYS A 102 -13.60 -14.27 -16.30
N MET A 103 -12.66 -13.59 -15.63
CA MET A 103 -12.44 -13.72 -14.18
C MET A 103 -12.14 -12.39 -13.49
N PRO A 104 -13.05 -11.41 -13.53
CA PRO A 104 -12.87 -10.10 -12.89
C PRO A 104 -12.71 -10.19 -11.36
N ASN A 105 -13.20 -11.27 -10.73
CA ASN A 105 -13.05 -11.54 -9.30
C ASN A 105 -11.62 -11.94 -8.89
N SER A 106 -10.85 -12.56 -9.81
CA SER A 106 -9.47 -13.01 -9.55
C SER A 106 -8.43 -11.91 -9.69
N LEU A 107 -8.84 -10.67 -10.03
CA LEU A 107 -8.01 -9.46 -10.10
C LEU A 107 -7.60 -8.97 -8.69
N ARG A 108 -6.89 -9.83 -7.97
CA ARG A 108 -6.39 -9.68 -6.62
C ARG A 108 -5.02 -10.36 -6.51
N GLU A 109 -4.22 -9.89 -5.55
CA GLU A 109 -2.99 -10.56 -5.08
C GLU A 109 -2.06 -11.03 -6.23
N ASN A 110 -1.79 -12.33 -6.31
CA ASN A 110 -0.81 -12.91 -7.23
C ASN A 110 -1.15 -12.66 -8.70
N THR A 111 -2.43 -12.64 -9.08
CA THR A 111 -2.83 -12.36 -10.47
C THR A 111 -2.41 -10.97 -10.90
N LEU A 112 -2.40 -9.99 -9.96
CA LEU A 112 -2.01 -8.60 -10.23
C LEU A 112 -0.51 -8.43 -10.48
N GLN A 113 0.33 -9.40 -10.12
CA GLN A 113 1.77 -9.34 -10.42
C GLN A 113 2.02 -9.31 -11.93
N ALA A 114 1.26 -10.11 -12.69
CA ALA A 114 1.36 -10.14 -14.15
C ALA A 114 0.90 -8.81 -14.78
N PHE A 115 -0.10 -8.15 -14.21
CA PHE A 115 -0.53 -6.81 -14.63
C PHE A 115 0.51 -5.74 -14.30
N LEU A 116 1.15 -5.85 -13.13
CA LEU A 116 2.23 -4.95 -12.71
C LEU A 116 3.44 -5.08 -13.65
N GLN A 117 3.83 -6.31 -14.00
CA GLN A 117 4.93 -6.61 -14.93
C GLN A 117 4.66 -6.12 -16.35
N ALA A 118 3.40 -6.15 -16.79
CA ALA A 118 2.98 -5.58 -18.07
C ALA A 118 2.72 -4.06 -18.02
N GLU A 119 3.00 -3.42 -16.88
CA GLU A 119 2.82 -1.98 -16.64
C GLU A 119 1.39 -1.47 -16.88
N TRP A 120 0.39 -2.29 -16.59
CA TRP A 120 -1.01 -1.88 -16.75
C TRP A 120 -1.42 -0.87 -15.67
N SER A 121 -2.06 0.21 -16.12
CA SER A 121 -2.73 1.17 -15.25
C SER A 121 -4.10 0.67 -14.79
N ALA A 122 -4.58 1.23 -13.67
CA ALA A 122 -5.92 0.95 -13.16
C ALA A 122 -7.04 1.32 -14.15
N ASN A 123 -6.81 2.34 -14.98
CA ASN A 123 -7.74 2.75 -16.03
C ASN A 123 -7.82 1.69 -17.14
N GLU A 124 -6.68 1.15 -17.57
CA GLU A 124 -6.64 0.09 -18.59
C GLU A 124 -7.27 -1.21 -18.09
N LEU A 125 -7.03 -1.56 -16.83
CA LEU A 125 -7.73 -2.66 -16.18
C LEU A 125 -9.24 -2.45 -16.25
N PHE A 126 -9.72 -1.28 -15.84
CA PHE A 126 -11.15 -0.97 -15.82
C PHE A 126 -11.80 -1.00 -17.21
N THR A 127 -11.13 -0.46 -18.25
CA THR A 127 -11.68 -0.47 -19.62
C THR A 127 -11.71 -1.87 -20.23
N CYS A 128 -10.86 -2.79 -19.75
CA CYS A 128 -10.84 -4.18 -20.16
C CYS A 128 -11.83 -5.06 -19.39
N LEU A 129 -12.61 -4.53 -18.45
CA LEU A 129 -13.63 -5.31 -17.74
C LEU A 129 -14.90 -5.48 -18.59
N PRO A 130 -15.68 -6.54 -18.35
CA PRO A 130 -17.04 -6.67 -18.84
C PRO A 130 -17.93 -5.47 -18.47
N THR A 131 -18.91 -5.14 -19.33
CA THR A 131 -19.74 -3.95 -19.17
C THR A 131 -20.57 -3.96 -17.90
N ASP A 132 -21.16 -5.10 -17.55
CA ASP A 132 -21.88 -5.35 -16.30
C ASP A 132 -21.02 -5.04 -15.06
N VAL A 133 -19.76 -5.50 -15.06
CA VAL A 133 -18.79 -5.22 -14.00
C VAL A 133 -18.44 -3.73 -13.94
N GLN A 134 -18.22 -3.10 -15.11
CA GLN A 134 -17.96 -1.67 -15.18
C GLN A 134 -19.13 -0.86 -14.61
N ASP A 135 -20.36 -1.27 -14.87
CA ASP A 135 -21.56 -0.58 -14.44
C ASP A 135 -21.78 -0.73 -12.92
N ILE A 136 -21.51 -1.91 -12.35
CA ILE A 136 -21.46 -2.10 -10.89
C ILE A 136 -20.45 -1.13 -10.24
N LEU A 137 -19.28 -0.95 -10.85
CA LEU A 137 -18.25 -0.05 -10.33
C LEU A 137 -18.62 1.43 -10.49
N LYS A 138 -19.24 1.81 -11.61
CA LYS A 138 -19.74 3.19 -11.85
C LYS A 138 -20.90 3.56 -10.95
N ALA A 139 -21.75 2.59 -10.59
CA ALA A 139 -22.91 2.80 -9.72
C ALA A 139 -22.54 3.15 -8.27
N ARG A 140 -21.26 3.04 -7.88
CA ARG A 140 -20.82 3.31 -6.50
C ARG A 140 -20.69 4.84 -6.27
N PRO A 141 -21.57 5.44 -5.47
CA PRO A 141 -21.56 6.88 -5.28
C PRO A 141 -20.29 7.35 -4.56
N GLY A 142 -19.72 8.47 -5.02
CA GLY A 142 -18.60 9.15 -4.36
C GLY A 142 -17.27 8.39 -4.35
N LYS A 143 -17.12 7.32 -5.16
CA LYS A 143 -15.86 6.58 -5.29
C LYS A 143 -15.45 6.52 -6.75
N ASP A 144 -14.18 6.81 -7.01
CA ASP A 144 -13.64 6.62 -8.35
C ASP A 144 -13.69 5.12 -8.72
N LYS A 145 -14.25 4.86 -9.91
CA LYS A 145 -14.48 3.53 -10.49
C LYS A 145 -13.20 2.71 -10.61
N THR A 146 -12.04 3.36 -10.74
CA THR A 146 -10.73 2.69 -10.88
C THR A 146 -9.97 2.59 -9.56
N MET A 147 -10.40 3.29 -8.51
CA MET A 147 -9.68 3.39 -7.23
C MET A 147 -9.41 2.03 -6.58
N ILE A 148 -10.31 1.05 -6.74
CA ILE A 148 -10.09 -0.30 -6.19
C ILE A 148 -8.85 -0.94 -6.81
N TYR A 149 -8.73 -0.88 -8.14
CA TYR A 149 -7.60 -1.47 -8.86
C TYR A 149 -6.33 -0.66 -8.64
N GLN A 150 -6.42 0.67 -8.60
CA GLN A 150 -5.29 1.53 -8.27
C GLN A 150 -4.69 1.14 -6.90
N LYS A 151 -5.53 1.10 -5.85
CA LYS A 151 -5.07 0.74 -4.51
C LYS A 151 -4.50 -0.67 -4.43
N ARG A 152 -5.06 -1.62 -5.19
CA ARG A 152 -4.56 -3.00 -5.22
C ARG A 152 -3.20 -3.10 -5.91
N LEU A 153 -3.03 -2.44 -7.06
CA LEU A 153 -1.74 -2.37 -7.76
C LEU A 153 -0.67 -1.69 -6.90
N GLU A 154 -0.99 -0.54 -6.29
CA GLU A 154 -0.07 0.17 -5.39
C GLU A 154 0.34 -0.69 -4.19
N ARG A 155 -0.62 -1.41 -3.59
CA ARG A 155 -0.33 -2.34 -2.49
C ARG A 155 0.58 -3.47 -2.95
N MET A 156 0.28 -4.12 -4.08
CA MET A 156 1.11 -5.21 -4.61
C MET A 156 2.52 -4.75 -4.94
N LYS A 157 2.66 -3.55 -5.52
CA LYS A 157 3.97 -2.95 -5.78
C LYS A 157 4.77 -2.77 -4.48
N LYS A 158 4.15 -2.17 -3.45
CA LYS A 158 4.79 -1.98 -2.14
C LYS A 158 5.14 -3.30 -1.46
N ASP A 159 4.26 -4.30 -1.56
CA ASP A 159 4.49 -5.62 -0.97
C ASP A 159 5.68 -6.33 -1.66
N LEU A 160 5.85 -6.16 -2.98
CA LEU A 160 6.99 -6.68 -3.74
C LEU A 160 8.28 -5.88 -3.47
N GLU A 161 8.19 -4.57 -3.32
CA GLU A 161 9.32 -3.71 -2.92
C GLU A 161 9.82 -4.10 -1.53
N ALA A 162 8.91 -4.32 -0.57
CA ALA A 162 9.25 -4.74 0.78
C ALA A 162 9.94 -6.12 0.83
N LYS A 163 9.62 -7.00 -0.13
CA LYS A 163 10.29 -8.30 -0.30
C LYS A 163 11.59 -8.23 -1.10
N GLY A 164 11.90 -7.09 -1.73
CA GLY A 164 13.03 -6.97 -2.66
C GLY A 164 12.83 -7.72 -3.99
N GLU A 165 11.61 -8.17 -4.29
CA GLU A 165 11.28 -8.99 -5.46
C GLU A 165 10.82 -8.16 -6.67
N LEU A 166 10.53 -6.86 -6.49
CA LEU A 166 9.98 -6.03 -7.57
C LEU A 166 10.90 -5.99 -8.80
N GLN A 167 12.20 -5.75 -8.61
CA GLN A 167 13.15 -5.71 -9.74
C GLN A 167 13.29 -7.07 -10.42
N ALA A 168 13.32 -8.14 -9.64
CA ALA A 168 13.37 -9.50 -10.17
C ALA A 168 12.12 -9.81 -11.02
N LEU A 169 10.94 -9.38 -10.57
CA LEU A 169 9.70 -9.54 -11.33
C LEU A 169 9.72 -8.76 -12.65
N MET A 170 10.23 -7.52 -12.66
CA MET A 170 10.33 -6.73 -13.88
C MET A 170 11.34 -7.30 -14.88
N ALA A 171 12.44 -7.89 -14.38
CA ALA A 171 13.48 -8.52 -15.21
C ALA A 171 13.11 -9.94 -15.67
N ALA A 172 12.20 -10.62 -14.96
CA ALA A 172 11.77 -11.97 -15.30
C ALA A 172 11.02 -12.01 -16.66
N PRO A 173 10.96 -13.19 -17.31
CA PRO A 173 10.08 -13.39 -18.46
C PRO A 173 8.63 -13.00 -18.15
N LYS A 174 7.93 -12.47 -19.16
CA LYS A 174 6.54 -12.04 -19.01
C LYS A 174 5.67 -13.21 -18.55
N LEU A 175 5.01 -13.04 -17.41
CA LEU A 175 4.15 -14.07 -16.81
C LEU A 175 2.95 -14.42 -17.69
N ARG A 176 2.39 -13.42 -18.40
CA ARG A 176 1.26 -13.61 -19.32
C ARG A 176 1.38 -12.66 -20.51
N ALA A 177 0.80 -13.08 -21.64
CA ALA A 177 0.63 -12.20 -22.79
C ALA A 177 -0.45 -11.14 -22.51
N ASP A 178 -0.26 -9.94 -23.06
CA ASP A 178 -1.16 -8.80 -22.87
C ASP A 178 -2.57 -9.10 -23.42
N GLY A 179 -2.66 -9.53 -24.68
CA GLY A 179 -3.93 -9.86 -25.33
C GLY A 179 -4.88 -8.67 -25.57
N ARG A 180 -4.53 -7.44 -25.14
CA ARG A 180 -5.39 -6.27 -25.37
C ARG A 180 -5.64 -6.03 -26.86
N PRO A 181 -6.91 -5.82 -27.26
CA PRO A 181 -7.24 -5.35 -28.61
C PRO A 181 -6.56 -4.02 -28.92
N ASN A 182 -6.18 -3.83 -30.19
CA ASN A 182 -5.46 -2.63 -30.63
C ASN A 182 -6.19 -1.31 -30.36
N TYR A 183 -7.53 -1.33 -30.24
CA TYR A 183 -8.31 -0.13 -29.90
C TYR A 183 -8.15 0.29 -28.43
N VAL A 184 -7.86 -0.64 -27.51
CA VAL A 184 -7.67 -0.34 -26.09
C VAL A 184 -6.28 0.28 -25.84
N LYS A 185 -5.26 -0.20 -26.56
CA LYS A 185 -3.87 0.29 -26.43
C LYS A 185 -3.70 1.76 -26.82
N ARG A 186 -4.52 2.27 -27.75
CA ARG A 186 -4.42 3.65 -28.25
C ARG A 186 -4.86 4.71 -27.25
N GLY A 187 -5.66 4.34 -26.24
CA GLY A 187 -6.17 5.29 -25.24
C GLY A 187 -5.11 5.84 -24.27
N ASN A 188 -3.94 5.21 -24.20
CA ASN A 188 -2.96 5.46 -23.14
C ASN A 188 -1.52 5.71 -23.64
N ILE A 189 -1.30 5.93 -24.94
CA ILE A 189 -0.01 6.42 -25.45
C ILE A 189 0.14 7.86 -24.98
N ARG A 190 0.61 8.03 -23.74
CA ARG A 190 1.31 9.24 -23.34
C ARG A 190 2.52 9.30 -24.26
N ARG A 191 2.44 10.20 -25.25
CA ARG A 191 3.59 10.59 -26.08
C ARG A 191 4.72 10.92 -25.11
N SER A 192 5.74 10.05 -25.08
CA SER A 192 7.06 10.37 -24.55
C SER A 192 7.69 11.44 -25.41
#